data_AF-A0A418VSX1-F1
#
_entry.id   AF-A0A418VSX1-F1
#
_cell.length_a   1.000
_cell.length_b   1.000
_cell.length_c   1.000
_cell.angle_alpha   90.00
_cell.angle_beta   90.00
_cell.angle_gamma   90.00
#
_symmetry.space_group_name_H-M   'P 1'
#
loop_
_entity.id
_entity.type
_entity.pdbx_description
1 polymer ?
#
loop_
_entity_poly.entity_id
_entity_poly.type
_entity_poly.pdbx_seq_one_letter_code
_entity_poly.pdbx_strand_id
1 'polypeptide(L)'
;MPHHSLTFSASYRATDMNKAGGQILDMAAAKGAVAINRRGQEFVLMLASDLTKMLNDAREDRPQTLDDLLRDYDREKIGRLTAGFLNDAPTGKEIL
;
A
#
# COMPACT_ATOMS: atom_id res chain seq x y z
N MET A 1 2.76 16.55 -9.32
CA MET A 1 2.81 15.13 -8.87
C MET A 1 4.27 14.73 -8.76
N PRO A 2 4.80 14.46 -7.56
CA PRO A 2 6.15 13.92 -7.45
C PRO A 2 6.12 12.48 -7.95
N HIS A 3 6.87 12.19 -9.02
CA HIS A 3 7.14 10.82 -9.43
C HIS A 3 7.87 10.13 -8.28
N HIS A 4 7.21 9.18 -7.60
CA HIS A 4 7.92 8.24 -6.73
C HIS A 4 8.81 7.37 -7.61
N SER A 5 10.01 7.86 -7.88
CA SER A 5 11.07 7.10 -8.54
C SER A 5 11.46 5.96 -7.60
N LEU A 6 11.22 4.73 -8.04
CA LEU A 6 11.73 3.54 -7.37
C LEU A 6 13.25 3.69 -7.27
N THR A 7 13.73 3.96 -6.06
CA THR A 7 15.15 4.14 -5.82
C THR A 7 15.76 2.76 -5.65
N PHE A 8 16.29 2.21 -6.75
CA PHE A 8 16.94 0.90 -6.72
C PHE A 8 18.24 1.00 -5.96
N SER A 9 18.29 0.31 -4.83
CA SER A 9 19.39 0.44 -3.87
C SER A 9 20.68 -0.30 -4.29
N ALA A 10 20.57 -1.20 -5.28
CA ALA A 10 21.68 -1.91 -5.91
C ALA A 10 21.25 -2.62 -7.20
N SER A 11 22.20 -2.82 -8.12
CA SER A 11 22.03 -3.54 -9.38
C SER A 11 23.00 -4.72 -9.48
N TYR A 12 22.50 -5.93 -9.78
CA TYR A 12 23.31 -7.14 -9.90
C TYR A 12 23.13 -7.82 -11.26
N ARG A 13 24.20 -8.49 -11.75
CA ARG A 13 24.07 -9.45 -12.84
C ARG A 13 23.59 -10.79 -12.29
N ALA A 14 22.74 -11.50 -13.04
CA ALA A 14 22.22 -12.79 -12.57
C ALA A 14 23.29 -13.87 -12.27
N THR A 15 24.49 -13.75 -12.83
CA THR A 15 25.62 -14.63 -12.50
C THR A 15 26.13 -14.43 -11.07
N ASP A 16 26.02 -13.20 -10.56
CA ASP A 16 26.44 -12.83 -9.21
C ASP A 16 25.38 -13.27 -8.19
N MET A 17 24.11 -13.33 -8.61
CA MET A 17 23.00 -13.82 -7.81
C MET A 17 23.16 -15.30 -7.39
N ASN A 18 23.77 -16.13 -8.24
CA ASN A 18 24.03 -17.53 -7.90
C ASN A 18 25.11 -17.70 -6.82
N LYS A 19 25.97 -16.70 -6.63
CA LYS A 19 27.06 -16.74 -5.63
C LYS A 19 26.72 -15.98 -4.35
N ALA A 20 25.82 -15.00 -4.43
CA ALA A 20 25.48 -14.08 -3.35
C ALA A 20 23.96 -14.07 -3.03
N GLY A 21 23.24 -15.16 -3.32
CA GLY A 21 21.77 -15.22 -3.20
C GLY A 21 21.24 -14.80 -1.84
N GLY A 22 21.88 -15.23 -0.74
CA GLY A 22 21.50 -14.82 0.61
C GLY A 22 21.69 -13.31 0.86
N GLN A 23 22.81 -12.74 0.44
CA GLN A 23 23.10 -11.31 0.61
C GLN A 23 22.13 -10.43 -0.18
N ILE A 24 21.64 -10.90 -1.32
CA ILE A 24 20.66 -10.16 -2.13
C ILE A 24 19.29 -10.14 -1.46
N LEU A 25 18.90 -11.24 -0.81
CA LEU A 25 17.67 -11.30 -0.01
C LEU A 25 17.76 -10.39 1.22
N ASP A 26 18.90 -10.43 1.93
CA ASP A 26 19.15 -9.55 3.09
C ASP A 26 19.14 -8.07 2.67
N MET A 27 19.70 -7.75 1.51
CA MET A 27 19.67 -6.40 0.97
C MET A 27 18.28 -5.94 0.53
N ALA A 28 17.48 -6.82 -0.08
CA ALA A 28 16.09 -6.49 -0.37
C ALA A 28 15.30 -6.24 0.92
N ALA A 29 15.56 -7.01 1.97
CA ALA A 29 14.96 -6.78 3.28
C ALA A 29 15.43 -5.48 3.95
N ALA A 30 16.70 -5.09 3.78
CA ALA A 30 17.27 -3.91 4.42
C ALA A 30 17.05 -2.60 3.65
N LYS A 31 17.02 -2.67 2.32
CA LYS A 31 17.00 -1.49 1.42
C LYS A 31 15.76 -1.41 0.52
N GLY A 32 14.80 -2.33 0.68
CA GLY A 32 13.48 -2.31 0.05
C GLY A 32 13.41 -3.02 -1.30
N ALA A 33 14.22 -2.59 -2.28
CA ALA A 33 14.21 -3.20 -3.62
C ALA A 33 15.61 -3.30 -4.24
N VAL A 34 15.84 -4.40 -4.96
CA VAL A 34 17.07 -4.70 -5.69
C VAL A 34 16.73 -4.95 -7.17
N ALA A 35 17.45 -4.28 -8.06
CA ALA A 35 17.34 -4.51 -9.50
C ALA A 35 18.33 -5.59 -9.94
N ILE A 36 17.92 -6.46 -10.84
CA ILE A 36 18.69 -7.60 -11.33
C ILE A 36 18.63 -7.60 -12.84
N ASN A 37 19.78 -7.49 -13.50
CA ASN A 37 19.86 -7.52 -14.96
C ASN A 37 20.34 -8.90 -15.44
N ARG A 38 19.59 -9.51 -16.34
CA ARG A 38 19.93 -10.80 -16.97
C ARG A 38 19.62 -10.77 -18.46
N ARG A 39 20.65 -10.96 -19.30
CA ARG A 39 20.50 -11.10 -20.76
C ARG A 39 19.69 -9.94 -21.39
N GLY A 40 19.87 -8.72 -20.88
CA GLY A 40 19.16 -7.53 -21.35
C GLY A 40 17.74 -7.34 -20.79
N GLN A 41 17.30 -8.21 -19.87
CA GLN A 41 16.05 -8.06 -19.14
C GLN A 41 16.33 -7.58 -17.72
N GLU A 42 15.51 -6.65 -17.24
CA GLU A 42 15.58 -6.11 -15.88
C GLU A 42 14.47 -6.72 -15.01
N PHE A 43 14.87 -7.24 -13.87
CA PHE A 43 14.00 -7.83 -12.86
C PHE A 43 14.13 -7.01 -11.58
N VAL A 44 13.05 -6.94 -10.79
CA VAL A 44 13.06 -6.28 -9.49
C VAL A 44 12.70 -7.31 -8.43
N LEU A 45 13.50 -7.39 -7.38
CA LEU A 45 13.26 -8.20 -6.20
C LEU A 45 12.97 -7.28 -5.02
N MET A 46 11.84 -7.49 -4.35
CA MET A 46 11.40 -6.73 -3.18
C MET A 46 10.57 -7.62 -2.25
N LEU A 47 10.38 -7.19 -1.00
CA LEU A 47 9.52 -7.90 -0.06
C LEU A 47 8.04 -7.80 -0.49
N ALA A 48 7.28 -8.87 -0.22
CA ALA A 48 5.85 -8.90 -0.51
C ALA A 48 5.05 -7.83 0.25
N SER A 49 5.49 -7.49 1.47
CA SER A 49 4.92 -6.38 2.26
C SER A 49 5.07 -5.04 1.55
N ASP A 50 6.24 -4.79 0.96
CA ASP A 50 6.58 -3.53 0.32
C ASP A 50 5.84 -3.38 -1.02
N LEU A 51 5.72 -4.49 -1.77
CA LEU A 51 4.86 -4.54 -2.95
C LEU A 51 3.39 -4.26 -2.59
N THR A 52 2.89 -4.87 -1.52
CA THR A 52 1.50 -4.67 -1.07
C THR A 52 1.27 -3.22 -0.66
N LYS A 53 2.23 -2.62 0.04
CA LYS A 53 2.18 -1.20 0.40
C LYS A 53 2.17 -0.31 -0.84
N MET A 54 3.10 -0.51 -1.78
CA MET A 54 3.16 0.26 -3.01
C MET A 54 1.88 0.15 -3.85
N LEU A 55 1.27 -1.05 -3.91
CA LEU A 55 -0.01 -1.26 -4.59
C LEU A 55 -1.17 -0.57 -3.87
N ASN A 56 -1.12 -0.46 -2.53
CA ASN A 56 -2.12 0.27 -1.77
C ASN A 56 -1.95 1.79 -1.90
N ASP A 57 -0.72 2.29 -1.84
CA ASP A 57 -0.40 3.71 -2.05
C ASP A 57 -0.82 4.14 -3.47
N ALA A 58 -0.57 3.29 -4.49
CA ALA A 58 -1.02 3.54 -5.86
C ALA A 58 -2.55 3.47 -6.03
N ARG A 59 -3.28 2.89 -5.08
CA ARG A 59 -4.75 2.90 -5.08
C ARG A 59 -5.33 4.22 -4.55
N GLU A 60 -4.55 5.05 -3.85
CA GLU A 60 -5.06 6.31 -3.30
C GLU A 60 -5.52 7.29 -4.38
N ASP A 61 -4.99 7.20 -5.61
CA ASP A 61 -5.34 8.07 -6.74
C ASP A 61 -6.57 7.59 -7.55
N ARG A 62 -7.27 6.54 -7.09
CA ARG A 62 -8.53 6.10 -7.72
C ARG A 62 -9.72 6.86 -7.14
N PRO A 63 -10.74 7.22 -7.94
CA PRO A 63 -11.99 7.73 -7.38
C PRO A 63 -12.53 6.71 -6.38
N GLN A 64 -12.78 7.15 -5.14
CA GLN A 64 -13.31 6.30 -4.07
C GLN A 64 -14.54 5.55 -4.59
N THR A 65 -14.46 4.23 -4.64
CA THR A 65 -15.61 3.39 -5.00
C THR A 65 -16.51 3.18 -3.78
N LEU A 66 -17.75 2.76 -4.00
CA LEU A 66 -18.67 2.41 -2.90
C LEU A 66 -18.05 1.34 -1.98
N ASP A 67 -17.31 0.39 -2.54
CA ASP A 67 -16.63 -0.66 -1.80
C ASP A 67 -15.50 -0.12 -0.91
N ASP A 68 -14.82 0.96 -1.31
CA ASP A 68 -13.79 1.62 -0.50
C ASP A 68 -14.39 2.33 0.72
N LEU A 69 -15.56 2.95 0.56
CA LEU A 69 -16.32 3.54 1.67
C LEU A 69 -16.80 2.49 2.67
N LEU A 70 -17.07 1.27 2.20
CA LEU A 70 -17.56 0.17 3.01
C LEU A 70 -16.46 -0.63 3.72
N ARG A 71 -15.18 -0.43 3.35
CA ARG A 71 -14.06 -1.21 3.86
C ARG A 71 -13.87 -1.13 5.38
N ASP A 72 -14.08 0.05 5.94
CA ASP A 72 -14.04 0.31 7.38
C ASP A 72 -15.44 0.56 7.97
N TYR A 73 -16.48 0.25 7.19
CA TYR A 73 -17.87 0.41 7.60
C TYR A 73 -18.29 -0.73 8.54
N ASP A 74 -18.13 -0.48 9.84
CA ASP A 74 -18.65 -1.36 10.88
C ASP A 74 -20.16 -1.13 11.05
N ARG A 75 -20.94 -2.02 10.41
CA ARG A 75 -22.41 -1.99 10.44
C ARG A 75 -22.96 -2.07 11.86
N GLU A 76 -22.31 -2.82 12.76
CA GLU A 76 -22.78 -2.98 14.14
C GLU A 76 -22.49 -1.73 14.98
N LYS A 77 -21.32 -1.10 14.78
CA LYS A 77 -21.00 0.18 15.41
C LYS A 77 -21.94 1.29 14.94
N ILE A 78 -22.19 1.40 13.63
CA ILE A 78 -23.14 2.40 13.10
C ILE A 78 -24.55 2.11 13.62
N GLY A 79 -25.00 0.86 13.60
CA GLY A 79 -26.30 0.48 14.14
C GLY A 79 -26.48 0.87 15.61
N ARG A 80 -25.44 0.71 16.44
CA ARG A 80 -25.45 1.17 17.85
C ARG A 80 -25.51 2.70 17.97
N LEU A 81 -24.75 3.42 17.14
CA LEU A 81 -24.72 4.88 17.17
C LEU A 81 -26.03 5.51 16.66
N THR A 82 -26.70 4.87 15.69
CA THR A 82 -27.93 5.39 15.10
C THR A 82 -29.21 4.83 15.74
N ALA A 83 -29.10 3.89 16.69
CA ALA A 83 -30.27 3.27 17.36
C ALA A 83 -31.16 4.31 18.07
N GLY A 84 -30.57 5.41 18.55
CA GLY A 84 -31.28 6.52 19.18
C GLY A 84 -31.73 7.61 18.21
N PHE A 85 -31.18 7.66 17.00
CA PHE A 85 -31.28 8.85 16.13
C PHE A 85 -32.72 9.21 15.72
N LEU A 86 -33.59 8.22 15.53
CA LEU A 86 -35.02 8.47 15.22
C LEU A 86 -35.84 8.84 16.46
N ASN A 87 -35.33 8.56 17.65
CA ASN A 87 -35.99 8.82 18.93
C ASN A 87 -35.40 10.05 19.64
N ASP A 88 -34.24 10.52 19.21
CA ASP A 88 -33.60 11.72 19.73
C ASP A 88 -34.37 12.95 19.25
N ALA A 89 -34.72 13.84 20.19
CA ALA A 89 -35.34 15.10 19.85
C ALA A 89 -34.38 15.95 18.98
N PRO A 90 -34.88 16.67 17.96
CA PRO A 90 -34.03 17.49 17.10
C PRO A 90 -33.29 18.53 17.94
N THR A 91 -31.96 18.42 18.00
CA THR A 91 -31.08 19.37 18.69
C THR A 91 -30.71 20.52 17.75
N GLY A 92 -31.73 21.17 17.19
CA GLY A 92 -31.55 22.35 16.34
C GLY A 92 -31.14 23.56 17.17
N LYS A 93 -29.84 23.84 17.30
CA LYS A 93 -29.35 25.22 17.32
C LYS A 93 -28.84 25.53 15.92
N GLU A 94 -29.76 25.72 14.98
CA GLU A 94 -29.42 26.37 13.73
C GLU A 94 -29.01 27.81 14.07
N ILE A 95 -27.74 28.12 13.83
CA ILE A 95 -27.22 29.48 13.94
C ILE A 95 -27.82 30.23 12.75
N LEU A 96 -28.80 31.09 13.05
CA LEU A 96 -29.36 32.10 12.15
C LEU A 96 -28.30 33.13 11.75
#